data_AF-A0AA43RGM9-F1
#
_entry.id   AF-A0AA43RGM9-F1
#
_cell.length_a   1.000
_cell.length_b   1.000
_cell.length_c   1.000
_cell.angle_alpha   90.00
_cell.angle_beta   90.00
_cell.angle_gamma   90.00
#
_symmetry.space_group_name_H-M   'P 1'
#
loop_
_entity.id
_entity.type
_entity.pdbx_description
1 polymer ?
#
loop_
_entity_poly.entity_id
_entity_poly.type
_entity_poly.pdbx_seq_one_letter_code
_entity_poly.pdbx_strand_id
1 'polypeptide(L)'
;FTSSSASVSGNGVSAQGSVVTITEAGTYVVSGTSANGQIVVNTADDAKVLLVLAGVNLTCDSSACIDVENADKVFVTLADGTTNNLQDGSSFVVADDAEIDATIYSKCDLTFNGTGTLSVTATAGHAIHSKDDLRFTGGNYSINSAKTGIYGKDSVMIKDGTFNVTSATDCIKSSNDEKDGKGFVYVAGGTFTLKSTDKGIQASKLVYLESGTLAVESTDDTIHSDDSCLLNGANLTLTAGDDAVHADSRLEVRAGTIDVKSCYEGFEASAVTISGATSTIYASDDGVNAATKSTTTTDGTTDTTDQNQANNQGSAPEQPSGTTGQTNGTTPPDKPSGDTSTNGTNGTQQGGTQPSGGGNAQPGLQNGATGDASEPNVDSQAGTQPGTQQGGGEGGSPFGSDDSILAITGGTLTVYASDGDCIDSNGNIVMTGGTVTLCGPSNDGNSSLDYDGTATISGGEFLAIGSAGMAQTFGSTSTQCSVSATVSGNSGDVVSVVDESGNVILSFTTNCNYSFIEASSSKFVSGSTYKILANGTELTTLTAGTSNGNSSMTPGNNAGGPGGDQQGGGAQPGGGQGAPSGTPGEQNGTTSANSTQVS
;
A
#
# COMPACT_ATOMS: atom_id res chain seq x y z
N PHE A 1 31.99 -10.04 20.13
CA PHE A 1 31.30 -11.23 20.64
C PHE A 1 32.11 -12.50 20.39
N THR A 2 31.98 -13.46 21.29
CA THR A 2 32.40 -14.87 21.18
C THR A 2 31.17 -15.75 21.44
N SER A 3 31.29 -17.07 21.22
CA SER A 3 30.15 -17.99 21.27
C SER A 3 29.28 -17.88 22.53
N SER A 4 29.88 -17.56 23.68
CA SER A 4 29.21 -17.47 24.99
C SER A 4 29.60 -16.25 25.84
N SER A 5 30.32 -15.27 25.27
CA SER A 5 30.68 -14.05 26.00
C SER A 5 30.96 -12.86 25.08
N ALA A 6 31.02 -11.65 25.63
CA ALA A 6 31.49 -10.46 24.97
C ALA A 6 32.69 -9.83 25.69
N SER A 7 33.63 -9.29 24.90
CA SER A 7 34.75 -8.47 25.39
C SER A 7 34.53 -7.03 24.95
N VAL A 8 34.71 -6.10 25.88
CA VAL A 8 34.51 -4.66 25.65
C VAL A 8 35.78 -3.88 25.96
N SER A 9 35.98 -2.76 25.27
CA SER A 9 37.08 -1.83 25.49
C SER A 9 36.60 -0.40 25.27
N GLY A 10 36.98 0.52 26.15
CA GLY A 10 36.48 1.90 26.14
C GLY A 10 35.59 2.21 27.34
N ASN A 11 35.03 3.42 27.36
CA ASN A 11 34.10 3.89 28.39
C ASN A 11 32.64 3.74 27.94
N GLY A 12 31.70 3.86 28.86
CA GLY A 12 30.26 3.85 28.54
C GLY A 12 29.72 2.52 28.00
N VAL A 13 30.46 1.43 28.17
CA VAL A 13 30.05 0.09 27.76
C VAL A 13 30.53 -0.95 28.77
N SER A 14 29.69 -1.93 29.05
CA SER A 14 30.00 -3.07 29.90
C SER A 14 29.52 -4.37 29.25
N ALA A 15 30.05 -5.51 29.69
CA ALA A 15 29.58 -6.82 29.26
C ALA A 15 29.40 -7.74 30.46
N GLN A 16 28.25 -8.42 30.50
CA GLN A 16 27.96 -9.49 31.43
C GLN A 16 27.56 -10.74 30.64
N GLY A 17 28.47 -11.72 30.57
CA GLY A 17 28.29 -12.87 29.69
C GLY A 17 28.22 -12.40 28.23
N SER A 18 27.15 -12.75 27.53
CA SER A 18 26.86 -12.34 26.15
C SER A 18 25.92 -11.13 26.04
N VAL A 19 25.65 -10.43 27.14
CA VAL A 19 24.90 -9.17 27.13
C VAL A 19 25.89 -8.00 27.18
N VAL A 20 25.83 -7.11 26.20
CA VAL A 20 26.61 -5.87 26.13
C VAL A 20 25.67 -4.70 26.44
N THR A 21 25.99 -3.88 27.43
CA THR A 21 25.18 -2.71 27.79
C THR A 21 25.96 -1.43 27.53
N ILE A 22 25.36 -0.53 26.74
CA ILE A 22 25.87 0.80 26.40
C ILE A 22 25.11 1.85 27.20
N THR A 23 25.85 2.70 27.92
CA THR A 23 25.28 3.68 28.88
C THR A 23 25.67 5.13 28.61
N GLU A 24 26.49 5.39 27.58
CA GLU A 24 26.91 6.74 27.21
C GLU A 24 26.77 6.95 25.69
N ALA A 25 26.68 8.21 25.26
CA ALA A 25 26.77 8.56 23.85
C ALA A 25 28.15 8.17 23.28
N GLY A 26 28.18 7.74 22.02
CA GLY A 26 29.44 7.35 21.39
C GLY A 26 29.29 6.46 20.17
N THR A 27 30.44 5.98 19.69
CA THR A 27 30.53 5.03 18.57
C THR A 27 31.04 3.70 19.07
N TYR A 28 30.29 2.64 18.78
CA TYR A 28 30.56 1.28 19.22
C TYR A 28 30.67 0.36 18.01
N VAL A 29 31.86 -0.18 17.77
CA VAL A 29 32.11 -1.12 16.68
C VAL A 29 31.88 -2.54 17.17
N VAL A 30 31.01 -3.27 16.50
CA VAL A 30 30.50 -4.56 16.95
C VAL A 30 30.82 -5.64 15.92
N SER A 31 31.43 -6.73 16.37
CA SER A 31 31.77 -7.88 15.52
C SER A 31 31.77 -9.20 16.30
N GLY A 32 31.86 -10.32 15.56
CA GLY A 32 31.93 -11.66 16.12
C GLY A 32 30.57 -12.33 16.30
N THR A 33 30.57 -13.54 16.84
CA THR A 33 29.39 -14.42 16.84
C THR A 33 28.99 -14.80 18.26
N SER A 34 27.70 -14.80 18.59
CA SER A 34 27.17 -15.34 19.86
C SER A 34 25.82 -16.04 19.65
N ALA A 35 25.62 -17.18 20.29
CA ALA A 35 24.37 -17.95 20.19
C ALA A 35 23.26 -17.43 21.14
N ASN A 36 23.61 -16.56 22.07
CA ASN A 36 22.66 -15.87 22.94
C ASN A 36 23.18 -14.46 23.27
N GLY A 37 23.43 -13.67 22.23
CA GLY A 37 24.02 -12.35 22.31
C GLY A 37 23.00 -11.24 22.25
N GLN A 38 23.17 -10.23 23.09
CA GLN A 38 22.32 -9.06 23.14
C GLN A 38 23.15 -7.79 23.27
N ILE A 39 22.69 -6.72 22.62
CA ILE A 39 23.18 -5.35 22.79
C ILE A 39 22.03 -4.53 23.36
N VAL A 40 22.22 -3.98 24.56
CA VAL A 40 21.28 -3.09 25.23
C VAL A 40 21.82 -1.66 25.16
N VAL A 41 21.03 -0.72 24.67
CA VAL A 41 21.33 0.72 24.68
C VAL A 41 20.41 1.39 25.69
N ASN A 42 20.98 1.82 26.81
CA ASN A 42 20.25 2.51 27.88
C ASN A 42 21.12 3.66 28.39
N THR A 43 20.95 4.81 27.74
CA THR A 43 21.77 6.00 27.91
C THR A 43 20.96 7.16 28.52
N ALA A 44 21.48 8.38 28.52
CA ALA A 44 20.68 9.56 28.85
C ALA A 44 19.72 9.92 27.68
N ASP A 45 18.61 10.60 27.98
CA ASP A 45 17.57 10.94 26.99
C ASP A 45 18.07 11.80 25.82
N ASP A 46 19.16 12.55 26.00
CA ASP A 46 19.77 13.42 24.98
C ASP A 46 20.97 12.76 24.25
N ALA A 47 21.28 11.50 24.58
CA ALA A 47 22.45 10.80 24.06
C ALA A 47 22.21 10.24 22.65
N LYS A 48 23.22 10.40 21.79
CA LYS A 48 23.25 9.80 20.45
C LYS A 48 24.25 8.65 20.42
N VAL A 49 23.80 7.49 19.97
CA VAL A 49 24.62 6.27 19.91
C VAL A 49 24.76 5.81 18.47
N LEU A 50 25.98 5.50 18.06
CA LEU A 50 26.29 4.93 16.75
C LEU A 50 26.81 3.49 16.93
N LEU A 51 26.03 2.51 16.49
CA LEU A 51 26.43 1.11 16.41
C LEU A 51 26.97 0.82 15.00
N VAL A 52 28.24 0.46 14.89
CA VAL A 52 28.85 0.04 13.62
C VAL A 52 28.90 -1.48 13.60
N LEU A 53 28.02 -2.12 12.84
CA LEU A 53 27.97 -3.57 12.69
C LEU A 53 28.99 -4.01 11.63
N ALA A 54 30.04 -4.69 12.09
CA ALA A 54 31.22 -5.06 11.30
C ALA A 54 31.42 -6.58 11.28
N GLY A 55 30.43 -7.31 10.78
CA GLY A 55 30.43 -8.77 10.72
C GLY A 55 29.95 -9.43 12.02
N VAL A 56 28.91 -8.88 12.64
CA VAL A 56 28.31 -9.44 13.85
C VAL A 56 27.29 -10.53 13.51
N ASN A 57 27.24 -11.60 14.31
CA ASN A 57 26.28 -12.70 14.15
C ASN A 57 25.67 -13.05 15.51
N LEU A 58 24.47 -12.55 15.80
CA LEU A 58 23.80 -12.76 17.08
C LEU A 58 22.53 -13.57 16.90
N THR A 59 22.35 -14.55 17.78
CA THR A 59 21.04 -15.10 18.12
C THR A 59 20.70 -14.64 19.53
N CYS A 60 19.46 -14.26 19.81
CA CYS A 60 18.96 -13.95 21.15
C CYS A 60 17.67 -14.72 21.41
N ASP A 61 17.73 -15.73 22.28
CA ASP A 61 16.62 -16.70 22.42
C ASP A 61 15.39 -16.15 23.15
N SER A 62 15.58 -15.12 23.98
CA SER A 62 14.58 -14.65 24.93
C SER A 62 14.27 -13.16 24.84
N SER A 63 14.90 -12.41 23.93
CA SER A 63 14.75 -10.96 23.79
C SER A 63 15.17 -10.49 22.40
N ALA A 64 15.29 -9.18 22.19
CA ALA A 64 15.86 -8.60 20.98
C ALA A 64 17.39 -8.79 20.96
N CYS A 65 17.96 -8.99 19.77
CA CYS A 65 19.42 -8.95 19.58
C CYS A 65 19.97 -7.54 19.83
N ILE A 66 19.22 -6.52 19.44
CA ILE A 66 19.48 -5.11 19.75
C ILE A 66 18.23 -4.56 20.42
N ASP A 67 18.37 -4.13 21.66
CA ASP A 67 17.32 -3.53 22.48
C ASP A 67 17.72 -2.10 22.85
N VAL A 68 17.01 -1.11 22.31
CA VAL A 68 17.21 0.30 22.63
C VAL A 68 16.14 0.74 23.61
N GLU A 69 16.52 0.75 24.89
CA GLU A 69 15.66 1.15 25.99
C GLU A 69 15.58 2.68 26.13
N ASN A 70 16.71 3.38 25.96
CA ASN A 70 16.76 4.83 26.09
C ASN A 70 17.94 5.49 25.36
N ALA A 71 17.64 6.49 24.54
CA ALA A 71 18.56 7.42 23.87
C ALA A 71 17.72 8.53 23.19
N ASP A 72 18.37 9.61 22.73
CA ASP A 72 17.75 10.55 21.78
C ASP A 72 17.58 9.88 20.42
N LYS A 73 18.64 9.23 19.95
CA LYS A 73 18.69 8.57 18.64
C LYS A 73 19.77 7.51 18.59
N VAL A 74 19.43 6.38 17.98
CA VAL A 74 20.41 5.34 17.65
C VAL A 74 20.62 5.23 16.15
N PHE A 75 21.88 5.21 15.75
CA PHE A 75 22.30 4.95 14.38
C PHE A 75 22.89 3.55 14.30
N VAL A 76 22.52 2.78 13.28
CA VAL A 76 23.08 1.46 12.97
C VAL A 76 23.75 1.53 11.60
N THR A 77 25.07 1.60 11.60
CA THR A 77 25.88 1.60 10.37
C THR A 77 26.30 0.17 10.01
N LEU A 78 25.88 -0.27 8.83
CA LEU A 78 26.33 -1.53 8.22
C LEU A 78 27.69 -1.30 7.56
N ALA A 79 28.75 -1.81 8.19
CA ALA A 79 30.10 -1.62 7.69
C ALA A 79 30.26 -2.24 6.29
N ASP A 80 30.97 -1.53 5.41
CA ASP A 80 31.15 -1.92 4.02
C ASP A 80 31.77 -3.32 3.89
N GLY A 81 31.27 -4.09 2.92
CA GLY A 81 31.73 -5.46 2.66
C GLY A 81 31.44 -6.48 3.78
N THR A 82 30.68 -6.11 4.81
CA THR A 82 30.30 -7.03 5.90
C THR A 82 28.87 -7.52 5.77
N THR A 83 28.63 -8.75 6.22
CA THR A 83 27.29 -9.28 6.46
C THR A 83 27.08 -9.43 7.96
N ASN A 84 25.99 -8.87 8.45
CA ASN A 84 25.60 -8.89 9.85
C ASN A 84 24.32 -9.71 9.98
N ASN A 85 24.29 -10.72 10.84
CA ASN A 85 23.16 -11.63 10.99
C ASN A 85 22.59 -11.49 12.40
N LEU A 86 21.31 -11.17 12.50
CA LEU A 86 20.60 -11.06 13.78
C LEU A 86 19.37 -11.97 13.75
N GLN A 87 19.14 -12.73 14.82
CA GLN A 87 18.04 -13.67 14.91
C GLN A 87 17.45 -13.70 16.32
N ASP A 88 16.14 -13.53 16.45
CA ASP A 88 15.45 -13.82 17.71
C ASP A 88 15.16 -15.32 17.88
N GLY A 89 14.82 -15.70 19.11
CA GLY A 89 14.24 -16.99 19.44
C GLY A 89 12.71 -16.99 19.31
N SER A 90 12.09 -18.12 19.66
CA SER A 90 10.65 -18.35 19.46
C SER A 90 9.72 -17.54 20.38
N SER A 91 10.25 -16.74 21.31
CA SER A 91 9.45 -15.93 22.24
C SER A 91 10.26 -14.80 22.86
N PHE A 92 9.61 -13.67 23.13
CA PHE A 92 10.16 -12.61 23.96
C PHE A 92 9.77 -12.84 25.42
N VAL A 93 10.77 -13.02 26.27
CA VAL A 93 10.60 -13.07 27.72
C VAL A 93 10.78 -11.65 28.24
N VAL A 94 9.66 -10.93 28.33
CA VAL A 94 9.64 -9.56 28.87
C VAL A 94 9.46 -9.60 30.38
N ALA A 95 10.24 -8.80 31.11
CA ALA A 95 9.91 -8.43 32.49
C ALA A 95 8.68 -7.49 32.47
N ASP A 96 7.98 -7.36 33.59
CA ASP A 96 6.79 -6.48 33.70
C ASP A 96 7.08 -5.08 33.07
N ASP A 97 6.15 -4.60 32.24
CA ASP A 97 6.14 -3.32 31.49
C ASP A 97 7.09 -3.17 30.26
N ALA A 98 7.87 -4.18 29.87
CA ALA A 98 8.64 -4.14 28.61
C ALA A 98 7.82 -4.68 27.40
N GLU A 99 7.81 -3.94 26.29
CA GLU A 99 7.09 -4.29 25.04
C GLU A 99 8.04 -4.78 23.94
N ILE A 100 9.08 -5.54 24.27
CA ILE A 100 10.01 -6.04 23.26
C ILE A 100 9.29 -7.08 22.40
N ASP A 101 9.16 -6.78 21.12
CA ASP A 101 8.42 -7.59 20.15
C ASP A 101 9.15 -7.76 18.80
N ALA A 102 10.44 -7.41 18.76
CA ALA A 102 11.25 -7.43 17.55
C ALA A 102 12.68 -7.94 17.76
N THR A 103 13.29 -8.50 16.71
CA THR A 103 14.73 -8.87 16.73
C THR A 103 15.63 -7.63 16.93
N ILE A 104 15.25 -6.49 16.35
CA ILE A 104 15.81 -5.16 16.63
C ILE A 104 14.67 -4.29 17.12
N TYR A 105 14.72 -3.89 18.38
CA TYR A 105 13.68 -3.09 19.02
C TYR A 105 14.23 -1.75 19.51
N SER A 106 13.45 -0.69 19.35
CA SER A 106 13.81 0.64 19.84
C SER A 106 12.63 1.42 20.37
N LYS A 107 12.79 2.00 21.56
CA LYS A 107 11.84 2.97 22.13
C LYS A 107 12.00 4.39 21.57
N CYS A 108 13.09 4.69 20.88
CA CYS A 108 13.37 5.99 20.26
C CYS A 108 13.59 5.87 18.75
N ASP A 109 13.89 7.00 18.10
CA ASP A 109 14.30 7.04 16.70
C ASP A 109 15.47 6.08 16.41
N LEU A 110 15.34 5.36 15.30
CA LEU A 110 16.34 4.41 14.81
C LEU A 110 16.69 4.71 13.35
N THR A 111 17.97 4.82 13.03
CA THR A 111 18.44 5.12 11.67
C THR A 111 19.46 4.10 11.20
N PHE A 112 19.20 3.42 10.08
CA PHE A 112 20.14 2.54 9.42
C PHE A 112 20.84 3.24 8.25
N ASN A 113 22.14 2.99 8.11
CA ASN A 113 22.95 3.51 7.01
C ASN A 113 24.14 2.57 6.71
N GLY A 114 25.02 2.99 5.79
CA GLY A 114 26.15 2.20 5.33
C GLY A 114 25.81 1.36 4.10
N THR A 115 26.78 0.57 3.63
CA THR A 115 26.69 -0.21 2.38
C THR A 115 26.75 -1.71 2.62
N GLY A 116 27.00 -2.16 3.86
CA GLY A 116 27.00 -3.57 4.23
C GLY A 116 25.62 -4.21 4.16
N THR A 117 25.57 -5.50 4.52
CA THR A 117 24.35 -6.30 4.55
C THR A 117 23.91 -6.56 5.99
N LEU A 118 22.60 -6.45 6.23
CA LEU A 118 21.93 -6.89 7.44
C LEU A 118 20.92 -8.00 7.08
N SER A 119 21.16 -9.21 7.60
CA SER A 119 20.19 -10.29 7.58
C SER A 119 19.48 -10.35 8.93
N VAL A 120 18.14 -10.33 8.91
CA VAL A 120 17.33 -10.47 10.12
C VAL A 120 16.37 -11.65 9.96
N THR A 121 16.41 -12.57 10.91
CA THR A 121 15.46 -13.69 11.01
C THR A 121 14.66 -13.51 12.29
N ALA A 122 13.44 -12.99 12.18
CA ALA A 122 12.51 -12.86 13.30
C ALA A 122 11.52 -14.02 13.29
N THR A 123 11.74 -14.99 14.17
CA THR A 123 10.96 -16.21 14.33
C THR A 123 9.69 -16.04 15.14
N ALA A 124 9.60 -15.01 16.00
CA ALA A 124 8.46 -14.79 16.88
C ALA A 124 7.77 -13.42 16.71
N GLY A 125 8.53 -12.40 16.28
CA GLY A 125 8.07 -11.03 16.26
C GLY A 125 8.36 -10.30 14.95
N HIS A 126 8.39 -8.98 15.06
CA HIS A 126 8.84 -8.10 14.00
C HIS A 126 10.34 -8.27 13.77
N ALA A 127 10.84 -7.97 12.58
CA ALA A 127 12.28 -7.95 12.38
C ALA A 127 12.91 -6.67 12.94
N ILE A 128 12.35 -5.51 12.58
CA ILE A 128 12.81 -4.21 13.06
C ILE A 128 11.60 -3.41 13.52
N HIS A 129 11.59 -2.97 14.78
CA HIS A 129 10.54 -2.13 15.34
C HIS A 129 11.13 -0.91 16.06
N SER A 130 10.75 0.29 15.64
CA SER A 130 10.92 1.52 16.42
C SER A 130 9.55 2.05 16.83
N LYS A 131 9.43 2.47 18.09
CA LYS A 131 8.24 3.16 18.63
C LYS A 131 8.11 4.60 18.13
N ASP A 132 9.17 5.14 17.54
CA ASP A 132 9.23 6.48 16.93
C ASP A 132 9.60 6.35 15.44
N ASP A 133 10.45 7.25 14.90
CA ASP A 133 10.78 7.28 13.48
C ASP A 133 11.85 6.22 13.14
N LEU A 134 11.60 5.48 12.06
CA LEU A 134 12.54 4.51 11.51
C LEU A 134 13.05 4.96 10.14
N ARG A 135 14.37 5.16 10.03
CA ARG A 135 15.00 5.74 8.83
C ARG A 135 16.02 4.81 8.19
N PHE A 136 16.07 4.77 6.86
CA PHE A 136 17.06 4.03 6.08
C PHE A 136 17.68 4.95 5.02
N THR A 137 19.00 5.10 5.02
CA THR A 137 19.71 5.94 4.04
C THR A 137 20.51 5.16 3.01
N GLY A 138 20.48 3.82 3.07
CA GLY A 138 21.26 2.91 2.24
C GLY A 138 21.38 1.54 2.90
N GLY A 139 22.16 0.63 2.31
CA GLY A 139 22.43 -0.71 2.83
C GLY A 139 21.66 -1.82 2.11
N ASN A 140 21.95 -3.07 2.47
CA ASN A 140 21.27 -4.24 1.94
C ASN A 140 20.58 -5.01 3.07
N TYR A 141 19.28 -5.24 2.94
CA TYR A 141 18.45 -5.84 3.97
C TYR A 141 17.84 -7.14 3.45
N SER A 142 18.08 -8.23 4.17
CA SER A 142 17.48 -9.55 3.92
C SER A 142 16.69 -9.96 5.16
N ILE A 143 15.38 -9.82 5.10
CA ILE A 143 14.50 -9.92 6.27
C ILE A 143 13.51 -11.05 6.07
N ASN A 144 13.41 -11.93 7.06
CA ASN A 144 12.34 -12.89 7.21
C ASN A 144 11.70 -12.70 8.59
N SER A 145 10.38 -12.44 8.65
CA SER A 145 9.68 -12.13 9.90
C SER A 145 8.37 -12.89 10.05
N ALA A 146 8.13 -13.39 11.25
CA ALA A 146 6.85 -13.98 11.67
C ALA A 146 5.74 -12.94 11.90
N LYS A 147 6.08 -11.64 11.86
CA LYS A 147 5.14 -10.51 11.83
C LYS A 147 5.63 -9.50 10.80
N THR A 148 5.53 -8.20 11.11
CA THR A 148 6.00 -7.13 10.22
C THR A 148 7.51 -7.14 10.06
N GLY A 149 7.98 -7.02 8.82
CA GLY A 149 9.41 -6.89 8.54
C GLY A 149 9.99 -5.61 9.12
N ILE A 150 9.53 -4.45 8.64
CA ILE A 150 10.02 -3.13 9.01
C ILE A 150 8.87 -2.32 9.60
N TYR A 151 8.94 -2.01 10.88
CA TYR A 151 7.90 -1.32 11.61
C TYR A 151 8.44 -0.05 12.28
N GLY A 152 8.04 1.12 11.79
CA GLY A 152 8.24 2.39 12.49
C GLY A 152 6.89 2.95 12.88
N LYS A 153 6.57 2.99 14.17
CA LYS A 153 5.24 3.42 14.64
C LYS A 153 4.92 4.83 14.14
N ASP A 154 5.82 5.79 14.37
CA ASP A 154 5.61 7.18 13.95
C ASP A 154 5.86 7.36 12.45
N SER A 155 6.87 6.72 11.87
CA SER A 155 7.10 6.75 10.43
C SER A 155 8.13 5.71 9.97
N VAL A 156 8.09 5.36 8.68
CA VAL A 156 9.19 4.70 7.98
C VAL A 156 9.66 5.59 6.82
N MET A 157 10.91 6.01 6.84
CA MET A 157 11.50 6.85 5.79
C MET A 157 12.69 6.14 5.14
N ILE A 158 12.59 5.88 3.84
CA ILE A 158 13.61 5.18 3.08
C ILE A 158 14.10 6.08 1.96
N LYS A 159 15.37 6.50 2.07
CA LYS A 159 16.02 7.30 1.03
C LYS A 159 16.55 6.43 -0.11
N ASP A 160 17.20 5.32 0.24
CA ASP A 160 17.82 4.38 -0.70
C ASP A 160 18.16 3.05 0.02
N GLY A 161 18.53 2.02 -0.74
CA GLY A 161 18.92 0.70 -0.24
C GLY A 161 18.33 -0.44 -1.08
N THR A 162 18.72 -1.68 -0.75
CA THR A 162 18.10 -2.90 -1.31
C THR A 162 17.38 -3.65 -0.21
N PHE A 163 16.10 -3.94 -0.38
CA PHE A 163 15.24 -4.56 0.62
C PHE A 163 14.62 -5.83 0.06
N ASN A 164 15.00 -6.98 0.62
CA ASN A 164 14.36 -8.27 0.36
C ASN A 164 13.65 -8.68 1.65
N VAL A 165 12.33 -8.54 1.68
CA VAL A 165 11.52 -8.71 2.90
C VAL A 165 10.47 -9.77 2.64
N THR A 166 10.42 -10.77 3.51
CA THR A 166 9.31 -11.71 3.61
C THR A 166 8.74 -11.64 5.01
N SER A 167 7.44 -11.43 5.12
CA SER A 167 6.72 -11.23 6.37
C SER A 167 5.44 -12.05 6.40
N ALA A 168 5.07 -12.57 7.58
CA ALA A 168 3.78 -13.23 7.79
C ALA A 168 2.65 -12.25 8.14
N THR A 169 2.95 -10.95 8.14
CA THR A 169 1.98 -9.84 8.11
C THR A 169 2.55 -8.78 7.15
N ASP A 170 2.47 -7.48 7.46
CA ASP A 170 2.98 -6.42 6.60
C ASP A 170 4.49 -6.47 6.31
N CYS A 171 4.96 -6.12 5.11
CA CYS A 171 6.40 -5.99 4.88
C CYS A 171 6.95 -4.70 5.50
N ILE A 172 6.29 -3.56 5.26
CA ILE A 172 6.65 -2.25 5.79
C ILE A 172 5.40 -1.59 6.40
N LYS A 173 5.49 -1.11 7.64
CA LYS A 173 4.35 -0.58 8.40
C LYS A 173 4.66 0.72 9.14
N SER A 174 3.71 1.66 9.11
CA SER A 174 3.59 2.76 10.07
C SER A 174 2.16 2.91 10.58
N SER A 175 1.97 3.07 11.88
CA SER A 175 0.67 2.87 12.54
C SER A 175 0.22 4.02 13.44
N ASN A 176 0.98 5.11 13.54
CA ASN A 176 0.55 6.24 14.36
C ASN A 176 -0.57 7.02 13.65
N ASP A 177 -1.77 6.94 14.18
CA ASP A 177 -2.95 7.64 13.69
C ASP A 177 -3.37 8.84 14.57
N GLU A 178 -2.67 9.05 15.70
CA GLU A 178 -3.01 10.04 16.72
C GLU A 178 -2.20 11.34 16.63
N LYS A 179 -0.93 11.27 16.21
CA LYS A 179 -0.01 12.42 16.20
C LYS A 179 0.05 13.06 14.82
N ASP A 180 -0.14 14.37 14.76
CA ASP A 180 0.05 15.16 13.54
C ASP A 180 1.46 14.98 12.97
N GLY A 181 1.54 14.81 11.66
CA GLY A 181 2.80 14.61 10.93
C GLY A 181 3.42 13.22 11.09
N LYS A 182 2.75 12.27 11.76
CA LYS A 182 3.16 10.87 11.89
C LYS A 182 2.21 9.93 11.13
N GLY A 183 2.50 8.63 11.14
CA GLY A 183 1.69 7.60 10.49
C GLY A 183 1.98 7.38 9.02
N PHE A 184 3.21 7.66 8.57
CA PHE A 184 3.54 7.64 7.15
C PHE A 184 4.69 6.70 6.79
N VAL A 185 4.62 6.17 5.57
CA VAL A 185 5.73 5.50 4.89
C VAL A 185 6.13 6.36 3.70
N TYR A 186 7.40 6.75 3.65
CA TYR A 186 7.98 7.55 2.57
C TYR A 186 9.17 6.83 1.92
N VAL A 187 9.10 6.68 0.60
CA VAL A 187 10.15 6.05 -0.21
C VAL A 187 10.65 7.04 -1.26
N ALA A 188 11.85 7.56 -1.05
CA ALA A 188 12.52 8.45 -2.00
C ALA A 188 13.32 7.68 -3.08
N GLY A 189 13.58 6.39 -2.87
CA GLY A 189 14.42 5.55 -3.73
C GLY A 189 14.68 4.16 -3.16
N GLY A 190 15.52 3.38 -3.85
CA GLY A 190 15.87 2.01 -3.47
C GLY A 190 15.23 0.93 -4.36
N THR A 191 15.59 -0.32 -4.09
CA THR A 191 15.04 -1.52 -4.77
C THR A 191 14.41 -2.45 -3.75
N PHE A 192 13.20 -2.92 -4.02
CA PHE A 192 12.40 -3.70 -3.07
C PHE A 192 11.87 -4.98 -3.72
N THR A 193 11.96 -6.08 -2.98
CA THR A 193 11.25 -7.33 -3.22
C THR A 193 10.54 -7.69 -1.93
N LEU A 194 9.23 -7.45 -1.90
CA LEU A 194 8.38 -7.57 -0.72
C LEU A 194 7.40 -8.72 -0.93
N LYS A 195 7.29 -9.61 0.06
CA LYS A 195 6.35 -10.73 0.07
C LYS A 195 5.66 -10.78 1.43
N SER A 196 4.37 -10.51 1.47
CA SER A 196 3.55 -10.50 2.69
C SER A 196 2.37 -11.46 2.59
N THR A 197 1.84 -11.89 3.74
CA THR A 197 0.51 -12.55 3.85
C THR A 197 -0.56 -11.63 4.43
N ASP A 198 -0.27 -10.34 4.46
CA ASP A 198 -1.16 -9.20 4.73
C ASP A 198 -0.68 -8.13 3.72
N LYS A 199 -0.59 -6.86 4.12
CA LYS A 199 -0.25 -5.78 3.18
C LYS A 199 1.23 -5.72 2.80
N GLY A 200 1.56 -5.30 1.58
CA GLY A 200 2.96 -5.06 1.23
C GLY A 200 3.54 -3.87 1.99
N ILE A 201 2.93 -2.70 1.80
CA ILE A 201 3.24 -1.47 2.52
C ILE A 201 1.95 -0.92 3.13
N GLN A 202 1.94 -0.69 4.45
CA GLN A 202 0.81 -0.12 5.17
C GLN A 202 1.21 1.17 5.90
N ALA A 203 0.36 2.19 5.81
CA ALA A 203 0.50 3.41 6.61
C ALA A 203 -0.87 3.95 7.05
N SER A 204 -0.99 4.35 8.32
CA SER A 204 -2.26 4.88 8.82
C SER A 204 -2.64 6.28 8.32
N LYS A 205 -1.71 7.05 7.76
CA LYS A 205 -1.99 8.39 7.20
C LYS A 205 -1.55 8.54 5.76
N LEU A 206 -0.35 8.09 5.43
CA LEU A 206 0.22 8.36 4.11
C LEU A 206 1.20 7.27 3.67
N VAL A 207 0.95 6.70 2.50
CA VAL A 207 2.02 6.08 1.70
C VAL A 207 2.45 7.05 0.61
N TYR A 208 3.72 7.45 0.61
CA TYR A 208 4.29 8.31 -0.43
C TYR A 208 5.48 7.65 -1.11
N LEU A 209 5.27 7.22 -2.36
CA LEU A 209 6.30 6.61 -3.21
C LEU A 209 6.77 7.63 -4.24
N GLU A 210 7.82 8.38 -3.90
CA GLU A 210 8.41 9.39 -4.79
C GLU A 210 9.26 8.74 -5.89
N SER A 211 10.00 7.69 -5.57
CA SER A 211 10.79 6.94 -6.55
C SER A 211 11.08 5.51 -6.07
N GLY A 212 12.02 4.83 -6.74
CA GLY A 212 12.43 3.46 -6.45
C GLY A 212 11.81 2.43 -7.39
N THR A 213 12.27 1.18 -7.26
CA THR A 213 11.74 0.02 -7.98
C THR A 213 11.23 -1.00 -6.99
N LEU A 214 9.93 -1.27 -7.00
CA LEU A 214 9.25 -2.13 -6.04
C LEU A 214 8.57 -3.30 -6.76
N ALA A 215 8.98 -4.52 -6.42
CA ALA A 215 8.21 -5.72 -6.70
C ALA A 215 7.52 -6.17 -5.40
N VAL A 216 6.19 -6.17 -5.39
CA VAL A 216 5.40 -6.44 -4.19
C VAL A 216 4.37 -7.53 -4.49
N GLU A 217 4.42 -8.59 -3.68
CA GLU A 217 3.43 -9.67 -3.67
C GLU A 217 2.79 -9.73 -2.28
N SER A 218 1.46 -9.63 -2.21
CA SER A 218 0.68 -9.69 -0.98
C SER A 218 -0.55 -10.59 -1.17
N THR A 219 -1.06 -11.18 -0.10
CA THR A 219 -2.37 -11.86 -0.12
C THR A 219 -3.54 -10.93 0.17
N ASP A 220 -3.23 -9.74 0.69
CA ASP A 220 -4.13 -8.59 0.85
C ASP A 220 -3.62 -7.49 -0.12
N ASP A 221 -3.73 -6.22 0.24
CA ASP A 221 -3.27 -5.12 -0.62
C ASP A 221 -1.76 -5.02 -0.76
N THR A 222 -1.26 -4.68 -1.95
CA THR A 222 0.20 -4.44 -2.07
C THR A 222 0.62 -3.12 -1.46
N ILE A 223 -0.21 -2.08 -1.61
CA ILE A 223 0.01 -0.74 -1.06
C ILE A 223 -1.31 -0.29 -0.42
N HIS A 224 -1.30 -0.03 0.88
CA HIS A 224 -2.49 0.36 1.64
C HIS A 224 -2.23 1.61 2.47
N SER A 225 -3.16 2.54 2.47
CA SER A 225 -3.24 3.58 3.48
C SER A 225 -4.64 3.78 4.03
N ASP A 226 -4.74 3.92 5.35
CA ASP A 226 -6.00 4.21 6.03
C ASP A 226 -6.48 5.68 5.76
N ASP A 227 -5.78 6.44 4.92
CA ASP A 227 -6.16 7.79 4.50
C ASP A 227 -5.73 8.05 3.04
N SER A 228 -4.43 8.26 2.79
CA SER A 228 -3.97 8.80 1.49
C SER A 228 -2.76 8.04 0.92
N CYS A 229 -2.75 7.88 -0.41
CA CYS A 229 -1.63 7.28 -1.15
C CYS A 229 -1.21 8.16 -2.33
N LEU A 230 0.09 8.46 -2.42
CA LEU A 230 0.70 9.28 -3.47
C LEU A 230 1.78 8.48 -4.22
N LEU A 231 1.57 8.28 -5.51
CA LEU A 231 2.51 7.60 -6.42
C LEU A 231 3.11 8.63 -7.39
N ASN A 232 4.36 9.03 -7.15
CA ASN A 232 4.97 10.21 -7.80
C ASN A 232 6.26 9.92 -8.57
N GLY A 233 6.52 8.66 -8.91
CA GLY A 233 7.69 8.31 -9.74
C GLY A 233 8.23 6.90 -9.56
N ALA A 234 7.69 6.11 -8.65
CA ALA A 234 8.11 4.73 -8.45
C ALA A 234 7.78 3.82 -9.65
N ASN A 235 8.61 2.80 -9.87
CA ASN A 235 8.34 1.70 -10.80
C ASN A 235 7.81 0.52 -9.98
N LEU A 236 6.54 0.17 -10.17
CA LEU A 236 5.81 -0.80 -9.38
C LEU A 236 5.49 -2.03 -10.22
N THR A 237 5.78 -3.22 -9.69
CA THR A 237 5.27 -4.50 -10.18
C THR A 237 4.50 -5.16 -9.04
N LEU A 238 3.19 -5.24 -9.18
CA LEU A 238 2.28 -5.56 -8.07
C LEU A 238 1.54 -6.87 -8.35
N THR A 239 1.34 -7.68 -7.32
CA THR A 239 0.49 -8.87 -7.34
C THR A 239 -0.22 -8.93 -6.00
N ALA A 240 -1.50 -8.59 -6.00
CA ALA A 240 -2.33 -8.52 -4.81
C ALA A 240 -3.30 -9.71 -4.76
N GLY A 241 -3.67 -10.10 -3.55
CA GLY A 241 -4.84 -10.96 -3.34
C GLY A 241 -6.13 -10.15 -3.19
N ASP A 242 -6.02 -8.91 -2.71
CA ASP A 242 -7.08 -7.90 -2.68
C ASP A 242 -6.68 -6.74 -3.62
N ASP A 243 -6.39 -5.54 -3.13
CA ASP A 243 -6.15 -4.40 -4.02
C ASP A 243 -4.69 -4.22 -4.42
N ALA A 244 -4.45 -3.77 -5.65
CA ALA A 244 -3.11 -3.32 -5.98
C ALA A 244 -2.76 -2.06 -5.17
N VAL A 245 -3.65 -1.07 -5.12
CA VAL A 245 -3.45 0.14 -4.32
C VAL A 245 -4.77 0.57 -3.67
N HIS A 246 -4.80 0.55 -2.35
CA HIS A 246 -5.93 0.98 -1.53
C HIS A 246 -5.60 2.26 -0.75
N ALA A 247 -6.49 3.24 -0.79
CA ALA A 247 -6.48 4.36 0.13
C ALA A 247 -7.90 4.78 0.53
N ASP A 248 -8.23 4.80 1.82
CA ASP A 248 -9.61 5.11 2.27
C ASP A 248 -10.14 6.44 1.66
N SER A 249 -9.32 7.51 1.67
CA SER A 249 -9.73 8.84 1.24
C SER A 249 -9.24 9.22 -0.15
N ARG A 250 -7.94 9.07 -0.44
CA ARG A 250 -7.36 9.65 -1.65
C ARG A 250 -6.22 8.82 -2.23
N LEU A 251 -6.30 8.57 -3.53
CA LEU A 251 -5.20 8.05 -4.34
C LEU A 251 -4.79 9.07 -5.41
N GLU A 252 -3.51 9.40 -5.46
CA GLU A 252 -2.91 10.23 -6.52
C GLU A 252 -1.84 9.50 -7.30
N VAL A 253 -2.09 9.31 -8.60
CA VAL A 253 -1.15 8.72 -9.55
C VAL A 253 -0.57 9.82 -10.45
N ARG A 254 0.66 10.23 -10.17
CA ARG A 254 1.31 11.39 -10.81
C ARG A 254 2.41 11.03 -11.79
N ALA A 255 3.23 10.03 -11.48
CA ALA A 255 4.34 9.61 -12.34
C ALA A 255 4.81 8.18 -12.02
N GLY A 256 5.66 7.62 -12.89
CA GLY A 256 6.21 6.26 -12.74
C GLY A 256 5.62 5.25 -13.72
N THR A 257 5.94 3.99 -13.50
CA THR A 257 5.37 2.84 -14.24
C THR A 257 4.69 1.93 -13.23
N ILE A 258 3.44 1.54 -13.48
CA ILE A 258 2.67 0.69 -12.58
C ILE A 258 2.18 -0.51 -13.39
N ASP A 259 2.66 -1.69 -13.03
CA ASP A 259 2.38 -2.95 -13.71
C ASP A 259 1.75 -3.92 -12.71
N VAL A 260 0.42 -3.91 -12.62
CA VAL A 260 -0.34 -4.76 -11.71
C VAL A 260 -0.65 -6.07 -12.42
N LYS A 261 -0.02 -7.16 -12.00
CA LYS A 261 -0.11 -8.48 -12.64
C LYS A 261 -1.41 -9.22 -12.36
N SER A 262 -1.94 -9.05 -11.15
CA SER A 262 -3.23 -9.55 -10.72
C SER A 262 -3.63 -8.84 -9.42
N CYS A 263 -4.93 -8.63 -9.24
CA CYS A 263 -5.55 -8.11 -8.03
C CYS A 263 -7.05 -8.43 -8.06
N TYR A 264 -7.72 -8.28 -6.91
CA TYR A 264 -9.17 -8.20 -6.84
C TYR A 264 -9.61 -6.88 -7.47
N GLU A 265 -9.26 -5.74 -6.86
CA GLU A 265 -9.38 -4.41 -7.48
C GLU A 265 -8.02 -3.77 -7.79
N GLY A 266 -7.96 -2.91 -8.80
CA GLY A 266 -6.72 -2.23 -9.18
C GLY A 266 -6.39 -1.05 -8.27
N PHE A 267 -7.13 0.04 -8.44
CA PHE A 267 -6.98 1.28 -7.69
C PHE A 267 -8.27 1.60 -6.94
N GLU A 268 -8.25 1.58 -5.61
CA GLU A 268 -9.40 1.91 -4.76
C GLU A 268 -9.12 3.17 -3.94
N ALA A 269 -10.05 4.14 -4.00
CA ALA A 269 -10.16 5.23 -3.03
C ALA A 269 -11.47 6.01 -3.18
N SER A 270 -11.89 6.75 -2.14
CA SER A 270 -12.99 7.73 -2.30
C SER A 270 -12.70 8.72 -3.44
N ALA A 271 -11.47 9.26 -3.50
CA ALA A 271 -11.04 10.15 -4.56
C ALA A 271 -9.78 9.61 -5.27
N VAL A 272 -9.95 9.18 -6.52
CA VAL A 272 -8.86 8.72 -7.37
C VAL A 272 -8.49 9.82 -8.38
N THR A 273 -7.24 10.24 -8.41
CA THR A 273 -6.72 11.20 -9.39
C THR A 273 -5.55 10.63 -10.16
N ILE A 274 -5.69 10.54 -11.48
CA ILE A 274 -4.64 10.11 -12.40
C ILE A 274 -4.21 11.31 -13.25
N SER A 275 -3.01 11.82 -12.97
CA SER A 275 -2.42 12.96 -13.68
C SER A 275 -1.21 12.60 -14.53
N GLY A 276 -0.67 11.40 -14.34
CA GLY A 276 0.43 10.87 -15.13
C GLY A 276 0.62 9.36 -14.92
N ALA A 277 1.87 8.92 -14.96
CA ALA A 277 2.28 7.51 -14.97
C ALA A 277 1.84 6.71 -16.22
N THR A 278 2.42 5.53 -16.38
CA THR A 278 1.92 4.48 -17.27
C THR A 278 1.47 3.30 -16.43
N SER A 279 0.17 3.05 -16.39
CA SER A 279 -0.46 2.01 -15.57
C SER A 279 -1.07 0.92 -16.46
N THR A 280 -0.75 -0.34 -16.17
CA THR A 280 -1.43 -1.51 -16.73
C THR A 280 -1.98 -2.35 -15.59
N ILE A 281 -3.28 -2.62 -15.61
CA ILE A 281 -3.98 -3.28 -14.52
C ILE A 281 -4.71 -4.52 -15.03
N TYR A 282 -4.50 -5.65 -14.36
CA TYR A 282 -5.25 -6.88 -14.54
C TYR A 282 -6.02 -7.18 -13.25
N ALA A 283 -7.29 -6.79 -13.19
CA ALA A 283 -8.18 -6.99 -12.05
C ALA A 283 -9.16 -8.14 -12.33
N SER A 284 -9.53 -8.89 -11.29
CA SER A 284 -10.65 -9.82 -11.39
C SER A 284 -11.99 -9.12 -11.21
N ASP A 285 -12.06 -8.17 -10.29
CA ASP A 285 -13.20 -7.28 -10.09
C ASP A 285 -12.88 -5.93 -10.73
N ASP A 286 -12.95 -4.83 -9.98
CA ASP A 286 -12.87 -3.50 -10.56
C ASP A 286 -11.45 -3.04 -10.88
N GLY A 287 -11.24 -2.49 -12.06
CA GLY A 287 -9.93 -1.96 -12.43
C GLY A 287 -9.56 -0.68 -11.68
N VAL A 288 -10.52 0.22 -11.54
CA VAL A 288 -10.44 1.43 -10.73
C VAL A 288 -11.78 1.61 -10.05
N ASN A 289 -11.78 1.61 -8.72
CA ASN A 289 -12.97 1.78 -7.90
C ASN A 289 -12.89 3.10 -7.13
N ALA A 290 -13.73 4.06 -7.52
CA ALA A 290 -13.86 5.32 -6.83
C ALA A 290 -15.14 5.34 -5.98
N ALA A 291 -15.04 4.78 -4.77
CA ALA A 291 -16.15 4.61 -3.85
C ALA A 291 -15.76 5.02 -2.42
N THR A 292 -16.71 5.55 -1.65
CA THR A 292 -16.50 5.70 -0.21
C THR A 292 -16.49 4.34 0.45
N LYS A 293 -15.62 4.16 1.46
CA LYS A 293 -15.69 3.01 2.35
C LYS A 293 -17.12 2.76 2.77
N SER A 294 -17.67 1.60 2.41
CA SER A 294 -19.05 1.26 2.75
C SER A 294 -19.19 1.25 4.27
N THR A 295 -19.70 2.34 4.84
CA THR A 295 -20.05 2.38 6.25
C THR A 295 -21.32 1.57 6.42
N THR A 296 -21.19 0.25 6.45
CA THR A 296 -22.26 -0.57 7.00
C THR A 296 -22.42 -0.15 8.45
N THR A 297 -23.36 0.76 8.69
CA THR A 297 -23.94 0.95 10.01
C THR A 297 -24.47 -0.42 10.40
N THR A 298 -23.73 -1.13 11.24
CA THR A 298 -24.21 -2.34 11.87
C THR A 298 -25.38 -1.91 12.76
N ASP A 299 -26.58 -1.93 12.21
CA ASP A 299 -27.79 -1.96 13.00
C ASP A 299 -27.67 -3.20 13.90
N GLY A 300 -27.86 -3.00 15.19
CA GLY A 300 -27.46 -3.93 16.22
C GLY A 300 -28.11 -5.29 16.07
N THR A 301 -27.41 -6.23 15.44
CA THR A 301 -27.62 -7.66 15.62
C THR A 301 -26.28 -8.30 15.86
N THR A 302 -26.03 -8.65 17.12
CA THR A 302 -24.91 -9.49 17.53
C THR A 302 -24.91 -10.79 16.72
N ASP A 303 -23.92 -10.96 15.83
CA ASP A 303 -23.49 -12.28 15.39
C ASP A 303 -22.12 -12.58 16.00
N THR A 304 -22.14 -13.55 16.87
CA THR A 304 -21.02 -14.03 17.67
C THR A 304 -20.40 -15.23 16.96
N THR A 305 -19.40 -15.01 16.11
CA THR A 305 -18.38 -16.03 15.80
C THR A 305 -17.12 -15.40 15.21
N ASP A 306 -16.32 -14.76 16.06
CA ASP A 306 -14.87 -14.98 16.02
C ASP A 306 -14.28 -14.71 17.41
N GLN A 307 -14.13 -15.79 18.18
CA GLN A 307 -13.43 -15.80 19.46
C GLN A 307 -12.51 -17.01 19.44
N ASN A 308 -11.33 -16.81 18.88
CA ASN A 308 -10.12 -17.50 19.34
C ASN A 308 -8.99 -16.50 19.55
N GLN A 309 -9.27 -15.46 20.35
CA GLN A 309 -8.24 -14.81 21.15
C GLN A 309 -8.22 -15.46 22.54
N ALA A 310 -7.05 -15.98 22.90
CA ALA A 310 -6.79 -16.64 24.16
C ALA A 310 -6.94 -15.67 25.33
N ASN A 311 -8.04 -15.80 26.09
CA ASN A 311 -8.15 -15.22 27.43
C ASN A 311 -7.50 -16.14 28.45
N ASN A 312 -6.50 -15.63 29.19
CA ASN A 312 -6.61 -15.62 30.66
C ASN A 312 -5.59 -14.67 31.32
N GLN A 313 -6.06 -13.46 31.61
CA GLN A 313 -5.51 -12.61 32.67
C GLN A 313 -6.23 -12.99 33.98
N GLY A 314 -5.49 -13.53 34.94
CA GLY A 314 -6.01 -14.00 36.23
C GLY A 314 -5.64 -13.07 37.39
N SER A 315 -6.60 -12.23 37.78
CA SER A 315 -6.93 -11.77 39.14
C SER A 315 -5.84 -11.52 40.20
N ALA A 316 -5.65 -10.26 40.58
CA ALA A 316 -5.14 -9.88 41.90
C ALA A 316 -6.33 -9.55 42.85
N PRO A 317 -6.28 -9.94 44.14
CA PRO A 317 -7.45 -9.96 45.03
C PRO A 317 -7.70 -8.66 45.80
N GLU A 318 -8.98 -8.40 46.10
CA GLU A 318 -9.49 -7.38 47.02
C GLU A 318 -9.03 -7.59 48.48
N GLN A 319 -8.87 -6.47 49.23
CA GLN A 319 -9.40 -6.18 50.59
C GLN A 319 -8.58 -5.08 51.32
N PRO A 320 -9.07 -4.41 52.39
CA PRO A 320 -10.39 -3.82 52.67
C PRO A 320 -10.32 -2.37 53.23
N SER A 321 -11.49 -1.77 53.49
CA SER A 321 -11.71 -0.39 53.96
C SER A 321 -11.19 -0.05 55.37
N GLY A 322 -10.79 1.21 55.57
CA GLY A 322 -10.64 1.86 56.89
C GLY A 322 -10.66 3.39 56.76
N THR A 323 -11.36 4.05 57.67
CA THR A 323 -11.99 5.38 57.58
C THR A 323 -11.18 6.58 58.10
N THR A 324 -11.68 7.78 57.72
CA THR A 324 -11.60 9.13 58.36
C THR A 324 -10.37 10.03 58.20
N GLY A 325 -10.60 11.23 57.66
CA GLY A 325 -9.76 12.43 57.90
C GLY A 325 -9.86 13.50 56.82
N GLN A 326 -10.78 14.47 56.96
CA GLN A 326 -10.71 15.74 56.23
C GLN A 326 -9.43 16.50 56.62
N THR A 327 -8.76 17.16 55.66
CA THR A 327 -8.25 18.55 55.78
C THR A 327 -7.61 19.07 54.49
N ASN A 328 -7.84 20.36 54.25
CA ASN A 328 -7.24 21.34 53.35
C ASN A 328 -5.99 20.98 52.52
N GLY A 329 -6.10 21.31 51.22
CA GLY A 329 -5.22 22.25 50.51
C GLY A 329 -3.80 21.79 50.15
N THR A 330 -3.51 21.70 48.85
CA THR A 330 -2.56 22.55 48.11
C THR A 330 -2.44 22.06 46.67
N THR A 331 -2.45 23.02 45.73
CA THR A 331 -2.19 22.88 44.29
C THR A 331 -0.78 22.34 44.00
N PRO A 332 -0.57 21.57 42.91
CA PRO A 332 0.77 21.20 42.42
C PRO A 332 1.51 22.41 41.82
N PRO A 333 2.85 22.51 41.94
CA PRO A 333 3.59 23.67 41.45
C PRO A 333 3.89 23.60 39.95
N ASP A 334 3.65 24.73 39.28
CA ASP A 334 4.13 25.07 37.93
C ASP A 334 5.66 25.03 37.81
N LYS A 335 6.13 24.54 36.66
CA LYS A 335 7.52 24.65 36.19
C LYS A 335 7.75 26.06 35.61
N PRO A 336 8.87 26.75 35.90
CA PRO A 336 9.02 28.15 35.54
C PRO A 336 9.28 28.37 34.04
N SER A 337 8.58 29.37 33.51
CA SER A 337 8.89 30.11 32.28
C SER A 337 9.78 31.32 32.61
N GLY A 338 10.68 31.65 31.68
CA GLY A 338 11.57 32.83 31.67
C GLY A 338 12.91 32.45 31.03
N ASP A 339 13.45 33.12 30.02
CA ASP A 339 13.27 34.51 29.61
C ASP A 339 13.77 34.70 28.15
N THR A 340 13.23 35.77 27.60
CA THR A 340 13.33 36.44 26.30
C THR A 340 14.73 36.77 25.76
N SER A 341 14.82 36.93 24.42
CA SER A 341 15.13 38.21 23.74
C SER A 341 15.61 37.96 22.30
N THR A 342 14.81 38.37 21.30
CA THR A 342 14.92 39.59 20.46
C THR A 342 15.54 39.37 19.09
N ASN A 343 14.71 39.70 18.10
CA ASN A 343 14.97 39.88 16.68
C ASN A 343 15.92 41.07 16.40
N GLY A 344 16.80 40.97 15.39
CA GLY A 344 17.64 42.09 14.96
C GLY A 344 18.73 41.79 13.91
N THR A 345 18.33 41.81 12.63
CA THR A 345 19.03 42.41 11.45
C THR A 345 20.47 42.02 11.04
N ASN A 346 20.55 41.38 9.86
CA ASN A 346 21.39 41.62 8.67
C ASN A 346 22.74 42.39 8.78
N GLY A 347 23.84 41.77 8.28
CA GLY A 347 25.03 42.52 7.83
C GLY A 347 26.37 41.78 7.73
N THR A 348 26.75 41.42 6.49
CA THR A 348 28.11 41.47 5.87
C THR A 348 29.22 40.45 6.18
N GLN A 349 29.91 40.13 5.08
CA GLN A 349 31.03 39.20 4.83
C GLN A 349 32.37 39.66 5.46
N GLN A 350 33.26 38.72 5.80
CA GLN A 350 34.57 38.48 5.12
C GLN A 350 35.51 37.54 5.92
N GLY A 351 36.03 36.52 5.24
CA GLY A 351 37.45 36.14 5.11
C GLY A 351 38.30 35.81 6.36
N GLY A 352 38.94 34.64 6.34
CA GLY A 352 40.12 34.42 7.19
C GLY A 352 40.65 32.98 7.35
N THR A 353 41.45 32.53 6.38
CA THR A 353 42.69 31.73 6.52
C THR A 353 42.72 30.38 7.28
N GLN A 354 42.98 29.34 6.49
CA GLN A 354 43.63 28.07 6.83
C GLN A 354 45.08 28.27 7.32
N PRO A 355 45.63 27.35 8.14
CA PRO A 355 46.95 26.80 7.83
C PRO A 355 46.99 25.27 7.84
N SER A 356 47.85 24.72 6.99
CA SER A 356 48.09 23.31 6.72
C SER A 356 49.34 22.76 7.41
N GLY A 357 49.34 21.43 7.61
CA GLY A 357 50.52 20.57 7.85
C GLY A 357 50.39 19.73 9.13
N GLY A 358 50.55 18.40 9.18
CA GLY A 358 50.84 17.37 8.19
C GLY A 358 51.13 16.04 8.91
N GLY A 359 50.67 14.91 8.33
CA GLY A 359 51.27 13.57 8.46
C GLY A 359 50.94 12.69 9.68
N ASN A 360 50.01 11.73 9.52
CA ASN A 360 50.30 10.29 9.66
C ASN A 360 49.12 9.43 9.19
N ALA A 361 49.43 8.31 8.53
CA ALA A 361 48.50 7.40 7.88
C ALA A 361 47.63 6.63 8.87
N GLN A 362 46.31 6.62 8.63
CA GLN A 362 45.30 5.78 9.27
C GLN A 362 44.33 5.30 8.18
N PRO A 363 43.89 4.02 8.18
CA PRO A 363 42.93 3.52 7.18
C PRO A 363 41.65 4.35 7.21
N GLY A 364 41.23 4.83 6.03
CA GLY A 364 40.15 5.79 5.87
C GLY A 364 38.79 5.20 6.27
N LEU A 365 38.34 5.53 7.48
CA LEU A 365 36.93 5.64 7.80
C LEU A 365 36.56 7.09 7.54
N GLN A 366 35.99 7.33 6.35
CA GLN A 366 35.44 8.62 6.00
C GLN A 366 34.19 8.79 6.86
N ASN A 367 34.23 9.79 7.74
CA ASN A 367 33.16 10.17 8.67
C ASN A 367 31.84 10.28 7.89
N GLY A 368 31.02 9.23 7.98
CA GLY A 368 29.76 9.12 7.26
C GLY A 368 28.85 10.24 7.71
N ALA A 369 28.46 11.10 6.77
CA ALA A 369 27.56 12.21 7.02
C ALA A 369 26.30 11.70 7.75
N THR A 370 26.01 12.34 8.88
CA THR A 370 24.81 12.20 9.71
C THR A 370 23.58 12.72 8.96
N GLY A 371 23.33 12.18 7.76
CA GLY A 371 22.26 12.59 6.86
C GLY A 371 20.92 12.29 7.50
N ASP A 372 20.42 13.24 8.27
CA ASP A 372 19.03 13.28 8.66
C ASP A 372 18.22 13.44 7.37
N ALA A 373 17.47 12.41 6.99
CA ALA A 373 16.44 12.57 5.98
C ALA A 373 15.40 13.50 6.63
N SER A 374 15.45 14.79 6.27
CA SER A 374 14.46 15.75 6.71
C SER A 374 13.07 15.21 6.39
N GLU A 375 12.13 15.36 7.32
CA GLU A 375 10.72 15.05 7.08
C GLU A 375 10.31 15.58 5.70
N PRO A 376 9.65 14.77 4.86
CA PRO A 376 9.17 15.26 3.59
C PRO A 376 8.25 16.45 3.88
N ASN A 377 8.54 17.61 3.27
CA ASN A 377 7.57 18.71 3.21
C ASN A 377 6.45 18.24 2.29
N VAL A 378 5.50 17.49 2.86
CA VAL A 378 4.33 16.99 2.14
C VAL A 378 3.57 18.23 1.72
N ASP A 379 3.61 18.51 0.42
CA ASP A 379 3.09 19.75 -0.13
C ASP A 379 1.61 19.89 0.19
N SER A 380 1.31 20.81 1.12
CA SER A 380 -0.05 21.27 1.45
C SER A 380 -0.83 21.84 0.24
N GLN A 381 -0.23 21.92 -0.95
CA GLN A 381 -0.90 22.27 -2.21
C GLN A 381 -1.55 21.11 -2.97
N ALA A 382 -1.56 19.89 -2.42
CA ALA A 382 -2.42 18.82 -2.96
C ALA A 382 -3.93 19.15 -2.89
N GLY A 383 -4.32 20.26 -2.25
CA GLY A 383 -5.71 20.66 -1.98
C GLY A 383 -6.41 21.55 -3.00
N THR A 384 -5.93 21.73 -4.24
CA THR A 384 -6.78 22.37 -5.27
C THR A 384 -7.44 21.31 -6.14
N GLN A 385 -8.70 20.98 -5.82
CA GLN A 385 -9.66 20.49 -6.81
C GLN A 385 -9.56 21.37 -8.07
N PRO A 386 -9.66 20.81 -9.28
CA PRO A 386 -9.89 21.59 -10.49
C PRO A 386 -11.23 22.36 -10.39
N GLY A 387 -11.16 23.57 -9.83
CA GLY A 387 -12.14 24.64 -9.97
C GLY A 387 -13.41 24.56 -9.12
N THR A 388 -13.34 24.97 -7.85
CA THR A 388 -14.40 25.79 -7.24
C THR A 388 -13.80 26.81 -6.26
N GLN A 389 -14.33 28.04 -6.27
CA GLN A 389 -13.86 29.13 -5.42
C GLN A 389 -14.25 28.93 -3.95
N GLN A 390 -13.30 29.25 -3.09
CA GLN A 390 -13.28 29.19 -1.63
C GLN A 390 -14.43 29.94 -0.94
N GLY A 391 -15.10 29.28 0.00
CA GLY A 391 -15.97 29.89 1.00
C GLY A 391 -16.32 28.90 2.11
N GLY A 392 -15.76 29.10 3.30
CA GLY A 392 -15.94 28.19 4.45
C GLY A 392 -17.36 28.19 5.01
N GLY A 393 -17.80 27.01 5.45
CA GLY A 393 -19.03 26.79 6.21
C GLY A 393 -19.48 25.33 6.07
N GLU A 394 -19.74 24.67 7.20
CA GLU A 394 -20.41 23.37 7.26
C GLU A 394 -21.70 23.41 6.42
N GLY A 395 -21.69 22.72 5.28
CA GLY A 395 -22.80 22.66 4.34
C GLY A 395 -22.45 21.73 3.20
N GLY A 396 -23.21 20.64 3.05
CA GLY A 396 -22.97 19.59 2.06
C GLY A 396 -22.79 20.14 0.64
N SER A 397 -21.93 19.45 -0.12
CA SER A 397 -21.66 19.70 -1.53
C SER A 397 -22.97 19.71 -2.35
N PRO A 398 -23.11 20.60 -3.35
CA PRO A 398 -24.35 20.74 -4.14
C PRO A 398 -24.58 19.62 -5.16
N PHE A 399 -23.78 18.55 -5.14
CA PHE A 399 -23.90 17.40 -6.02
C PHE A 399 -24.39 16.21 -5.18
N GLY A 400 -25.64 15.81 -5.41
CA GLY A 400 -26.25 14.67 -4.72
C GLY A 400 -25.80 13.35 -5.33
N SER A 401 -24.67 12.86 -4.85
CA SER A 401 -24.16 11.47 -4.84
C SER A 401 -23.12 11.41 -3.72
N ASP A 402 -22.63 10.23 -3.35
CA ASP A 402 -21.48 10.14 -2.43
C ASP A 402 -20.32 10.98 -3.02
N ASP A 403 -19.51 11.65 -2.18
CA ASP A 403 -18.47 12.63 -2.59
C ASP A 403 -17.31 12.00 -3.42
N SER A 404 -17.48 10.75 -3.86
CA SER A 404 -16.53 9.99 -4.66
C SER A 404 -16.26 10.62 -6.03
N ILE A 405 -15.01 10.49 -6.48
CA ILE A 405 -14.60 11.05 -7.77
C ILE A 405 -13.42 10.29 -8.38
N LEU A 406 -13.50 10.04 -9.68
CA LEU A 406 -12.36 9.70 -10.52
C LEU A 406 -12.02 10.87 -11.45
N ALA A 407 -10.82 11.42 -11.31
CA ALA A 407 -10.30 12.48 -12.17
C ALA A 407 -9.11 11.99 -13.00
N ILE A 408 -9.23 12.02 -14.33
CA ILE A 408 -8.15 11.68 -15.27
C ILE A 408 -7.74 12.93 -16.03
N THR A 409 -6.54 13.43 -15.74
CA THR A 409 -5.99 14.66 -16.32
C THR A 409 -4.76 14.41 -17.21
N GLY A 410 -4.17 13.21 -17.13
CA GLY A 410 -2.99 12.82 -17.88
C GLY A 410 -2.64 11.35 -17.71
N GLY A 411 -1.45 10.96 -18.17
CA GLY A 411 -0.95 9.58 -18.06
C GLY A 411 -1.53 8.62 -19.09
N THR A 412 -1.11 7.37 -18.99
CA THR A 412 -1.63 6.24 -19.76
C THR A 412 -2.20 5.21 -18.78
N LEU A 413 -3.47 4.86 -18.93
CA LEU A 413 -4.16 3.84 -18.14
C LEU A 413 -4.67 2.75 -19.09
N THR A 414 -4.22 1.52 -18.88
CA THR A 414 -4.79 0.33 -19.53
C THR A 414 -5.34 -0.59 -18.47
N VAL A 415 -6.63 -0.90 -18.54
CA VAL A 415 -7.32 -1.77 -17.59
C VAL A 415 -7.88 -2.98 -18.30
N TYR A 416 -7.69 -4.12 -17.66
CA TYR A 416 -8.31 -5.39 -17.98
C TYR A 416 -9.07 -5.87 -16.75
N ALA A 417 -10.40 -5.87 -16.80
CA ALA A 417 -11.26 -6.40 -15.75
C ALA A 417 -11.99 -7.64 -16.29
N SER A 418 -11.91 -8.78 -15.58
CA SER A 418 -12.53 -10.03 -16.06
C SER A 418 -14.00 -10.14 -15.67
N ASP A 419 -14.31 -9.85 -14.42
CA ASP A 419 -15.63 -10.04 -13.85
C ASP A 419 -16.25 -8.72 -13.40
N GLY A 420 -15.50 -7.79 -12.81
CA GLY A 420 -15.93 -6.44 -12.43
C GLY A 420 -15.84 -5.38 -13.53
N ASP A 421 -16.15 -4.14 -13.18
CA ASP A 421 -16.09 -2.99 -14.07
C ASP A 421 -14.64 -2.55 -14.34
N CYS A 422 -14.34 -2.07 -15.54
CA CYS A 422 -12.99 -1.51 -15.74
C CYS A 422 -12.79 -0.22 -14.94
N ILE A 423 -13.84 0.61 -14.86
CA ILE A 423 -13.89 1.80 -14.03
C ILE A 423 -15.27 1.80 -13.38
N ASP A 424 -15.32 1.81 -12.06
CA ASP A 424 -16.50 2.03 -11.26
C ASP A 424 -16.34 3.31 -10.41
N SER A 425 -17.41 4.09 -10.29
CA SER A 425 -17.45 5.22 -9.39
C SER A 425 -18.85 5.48 -8.85
N ASN A 426 -19.00 5.45 -7.52
CA ASN A 426 -20.22 5.88 -6.83
C ASN A 426 -20.46 7.41 -6.91
N GLY A 427 -19.64 8.14 -7.67
CA GLY A 427 -19.77 9.57 -7.87
C GLY A 427 -19.44 9.99 -9.29
N ASN A 428 -18.56 10.99 -9.43
CA ASN A 428 -18.31 11.62 -10.73
C ASN A 428 -17.04 11.10 -11.40
N ILE A 429 -17.08 11.02 -12.74
CA ILE A 429 -15.91 10.79 -13.58
C ILE A 429 -15.62 12.05 -14.39
N VAL A 430 -14.38 12.53 -14.31
CA VAL A 430 -13.94 13.73 -15.04
C VAL A 430 -12.66 13.43 -15.81
N MET A 431 -12.74 13.44 -17.14
CA MET A 431 -11.59 13.25 -18.03
C MET A 431 -11.28 14.54 -18.80
N THR A 432 -10.08 15.07 -18.58
CA THR A 432 -9.57 16.29 -19.25
C THR A 432 -8.30 16.04 -20.05
N GLY A 433 -7.70 14.85 -19.94
CA GLY A 433 -6.49 14.45 -20.65
C GLY A 433 -6.16 12.97 -20.44
N GLY A 434 -4.98 12.57 -20.89
CA GLY A 434 -4.49 11.19 -20.79
C GLY A 434 -4.94 10.26 -21.93
N THR A 435 -4.45 9.03 -21.90
CA THR A 435 -4.82 7.93 -22.79
C THR A 435 -5.37 6.79 -21.94
N VAL A 436 -6.66 6.48 -22.09
CA VAL A 436 -7.36 5.46 -21.31
C VAL A 436 -7.86 4.37 -22.25
N THR A 437 -7.49 3.12 -21.97
CA THR A 437 -7.99 1.95 -22.69
C THR A 437 -8.52 0.91 -21.72
N LEU A 438 -9.77 0.51 -21.89
CA LEU A 438 -10.49 -0.41 -21.01
C LEU A 438 -10.92 -1.63 -21.83
N CYS A 439 -10.61 -2.84 -21.36
CA CYS A 439 -11.11 -4.08 -21.96
C CYS A 439 -11.76 -4.95 -20.90
N GLY A 440 -13.07 -5.15 -21.05
CA GLY A 440 -13.87 -5.98 -20.19
C GLY A 440 -14.95 -5.21 -19.43
N PRO A 441 -15.74 -5.92 -18.61
CA PRO A 441 -15.83 -7.38 -18.61
C PRO A 441 -16.66 -7.86 -19.81
N SER A 442 -16.76 -9.17 -19.97
CA SER A 442 -17.60 -9.79 -21.02
C SER A 442 -18.99 -10.21 -20.54
N ASN A 443 -19.30 -10.01 -19.25
CA ASN A 443 -20.59 -10.35 -18.67
C ASN A 443 -21.56 -9.16 -18.74
N ASP A 444 -22.87 -9.42 -18.79
CA ASP A 444 -23.90 -8.38 -18.90
C ASP A 444 -24.28 -7.73 -17.57
N GLY A 445 -23.66 -8.16 -16.45
CA GLY A 445 -23.90 -7.61 -15.12
C GLY A 445 -23.08 -6.34 -14.83
N ASN A 446 -21.94 -6.20 -15.51
CA ASN A 446 -20.95 -5.14 -15.34
C ASN A 446 -20.56 -4.54 -16.72
N SER A 447 -19.70 -3.54 -16.73
CA SER A 447 -19.40 -2.70 -17.89
C SER A 447 -17.94 -2.22 -17.94
N SER A 448 -17.54 -1.55 -19.04
CA SER A 448 -16.22 -0.92 -19.06
C SER A 448 -16.20 0.43 -18.31
N LEU A 449 -17.35 1.04 -18.08
CA LEU A 449 -17.47 2.36 -17.48
C LEU A 449 -18.80 2.39 -16.73
N ASP A 450 -18.74 2.37 -15.41
CA ASP A 450 -19.87 2.54 -14.52
C ASP A 450 -19.69 3.79 -13.65
N TYR A 451 -20.80 4.47 -13.39
CA TYR A 451 -20.85 5.61 -12.50
C TYR A 451 -22.28 5.93 -12.06
N ASP A 452 -22.42 6.40 -10.82
CA ASP A 452 -23.69 6.86 -10.25
C ASP A 452 -23.97 8.35 -10.52
N GLY A 453 -22.91 9.17 -10.57
CA GLY A 453 -22.99 10.61 -10.74
C GLY A 453 -23.00 11.05 -12.21
N THR A 454 -21.96 11.78 -12.62
CA THR A 454 -21.79 12.21 -14.00
C THR A 454 -20.43 11.81 -14.54
N ALA A 455 -20.38 11.33 -15.78
CA ALA A 455 -19.14 11.20 -16.53
C ALA A 455 -19.00 12.31 -17.57
N THR A 456 -17.89 13.05 -17.52
CA THR A 456 -17.61 14.14 -18.46
C THR A 456 -16.24 13.98 -19.12
N ILE A 457 -16.18 14.26 -20.42
CA ILE A 457 -14.94 14.28 -21.19
C ILE A 457 -14.75 15.59 -21.97
N SER A 458 -13.55 16.17 -21.83
CA SER A 458 -13.16 17.42 -22.50
C SER A 458 -11.79 17.38 -23.17
N GLY A 459 -11.00 16.33 -22.89
CA GLY A 459 -9.66 16.13 -23.45
C GLY A 459 -9.19 14.67 -23.32
N GLY A 460 -8.17 14.30 -24.09
CA GLY A 460 -7.53 12.97 -24.05
C GLY A 460 -8.00 12.00 -25.15
N GLU A 461 -7.53 10.76 -25.04
CA GLU A 461 -7.94 9.62 -25.88
C GLU A 461 -8.55 8.54 -24.99
N PHE A 462 -9.76 8.09 -25.32
CA PHE A 462 -10.50 7.07 -24.55
C PHE A 462 -11.01 5.98 -25.49
N LEU A 463 -10.78 4.72 -25.12
CA LEU A 463 -11.31 3.55 -25.81
C LEU A 463 -11.77 2.50 -24.79
N ALA A 464 -13.06 2.28 -24.70
CA ALA A 464 -13.66 1.23 -23.88
C ALA A 464 -14.22 0.13 -24.78
N ILE A 465 -13.91 -1.12 -24.46
CA ILE A 465 -14.30 -2.31 -25.21
C ILE A 465 -14.79 -3.34 -24.20
N GLY A 466 -16.08 -3.68 -24.24
CA GLY A 466 -16.64 -4.56 -23.21
C GLY A 466 -18.08 -4.96 -23.49
N SER A 467 -18.82 -5.17 -22.41
CA SER A 467 -20.22 -5.59 -22.45
C SER A 467 -21.18 -4.47 -22.82
N ALA A 468 -22.26 -4.81 -23.53
CA ALA A 468 -23.38 -3.94 -23.84
C ALA A 468 -24.48 -3.95 -22.77
N GLY A 469 -24.48 -4.92 -21.84
CA GLY A 469 -25.56 -5.14 -20.88
C GLY A 469 -25.82 -3.94 -19.96
N MET A 470 -24.75 -3.43 -19.34
CA MET A 470 -24.76 -2.27 -18.44
C MET A 470 -23.95 -1.09 -19.00
N ALA A 471 -23.74 -1.07 -20.32
CA ALA A 471 -22.89 -0.06 -20.94
C ALA A 471 -23.36 1.37 -20.69
N GLN A 472 -22.51 2.17 -20.05
CA GLN A 472 -22.65 3.62 -19.99
C GLN A 472 -21.72 4.32 -20.98
N THR A 473 -21.99 5.59 -21.24
CA THR A 473 -21.15 6.50 -22.05
C THR A 473 -21.01 7.84 -21.35
N PHE A 474 -20.18 8.73 -21.90
CA PHE A 474 -20.04 10.08 -21.36
C PHE A 474 -21.34 10.90 -21.51
N GLY A 475 -21.64 11.69 -20.48
CA GLY A 475 -22.82 12.53 -20.39
C GLY A 475 -22.81 13.73 -21.34
N SER A 476 -23.97 14.35 -21.51
CA SER A 476 -24.22 15.45 -22.47
C SER A 476 -23.51 16.77 -22.15
N THR A 477 -22.92 16.89 -20.96
CA THR A 477 -22.09 18.03 -20.55
C THR A 477 -20.65 17.93 -21.07
N SER A 478 -20.29 16.81 -21.70
CA SER A 478 -19.00 16.62 -22.36
C SER A 478 -18.81 17.56 -23.55
N THR A 479 -17.58 18.05 -23.75
CA THR A 479 -17.22 18.93 -24.87
C THR A 479 -16.43 18.22 -25.96
N GLN A 480 -15.86 17.05 -25.66
CA GLN A 480 -15.18 16.22 -26.64
C GLN A 480 -16.16 15.27 -27.32
N CYS A 481 -16.05 15.10 -28.63
CA CYS A 481 -16.91 14.19 -29.37
C CYS A 481 -16.52 12.73 -29.07
N SER A 482 -17.53 11.88 -28.95
CA SER A 482 -17.36 10.45 -28.83
C SER A 482 -18.16 9.70 -29.90
N VAL A 483 -18.02 8.38 -29.87
CA VAL A 483 -18.68 7.41 -30.72
C VAL A 483 -18.94 6.11 -29.97
N SER A 484 -20.19 5.64 -29.97
CA SER A 484 -20.59 4.37 -29.35
C SER A 484 -21.21 3.41 -30.36
N ALA A 485 -21.00 2.11 -30.17
CA ALA A 485 -21.69 1.08 -30.96
C ALA A 485 -21.83 -0.24 -30.21
N THR A 486 -23.02 -0.84 -30.31
CA THR A 486 -23.24 -2.25 -29.98
C THR A 486 -22.75 -3.11 -31.15
N VAL A 487 -21.60 -3.74 -30.98
CA VAL A 487 -20.94 -4.60 -31.96
C VAL A 487 -20.30 -5.78 -31.25
N SER A 488 -20.34 -6.96 -31.86
CA SER A 488 -19.74 -8.15 -31.27
C SER A 488 -18.39 -8.47 -31.88
N GLY A 489 -17.47 -8.90 -31.04
CA GLY A 489 -16.20 -9.49 -31.45
C GLY A 489 -15.54 -10.27 -30.33
N ASN A 490 -14.31 -10.71 -30.58
CA ASN A 490 -13.64 -11.71 -29.76
C ASN A 490 -12.36 -11.14 -29.13
N SER A 491 -11.92 -11.81 -28.07
CA SER A 491 -10.56 -11.67 -27.55
C SER A 491 -9.53 -11.93 -28.67
N GLY A 492 -8.50 -11.07 -28.73
CA GLY A 492 -7.44 -11.11 -29.75
C GLY A 492 -7.73 -10.29 -31.01
N ASP A 493 -8.92 -9.68 -31.14
CA ASP A 493 -9.22 -8.77 -32.24
C ASP A 493 -8.40 -7.50 -32.14
N VAL A 494 -7.87 -7.04 -33.27
CA VAL A 494 -7.37 -5.66 -33.40
C VAL A 494 -8.57 -4.77 -33.72
N VAL A 495 -9.10 -4.12 -32.69
CA VAL A 495 -10.14 -3.10 -32.83
C VAL A 495 -9.48 -1.79 -33.27
N SER A 496 -10.10 -1.11 -34.23
CA SER A 496 -9.67 0.22 -34.66
C SER A 496 -10.86 1.11 -35.00
N VAL A 497 -10.74 2.38 -34.65
CA VAL A 497 -11.66 3.43 -35.09
C VAL A 497 -10.95 4.27 -36.14
N VAL A 498 -11.54 4.38 -37.32
CA VAL A 498 -10.95 5.09 -38.47
C VAL A 498 -11.88 6.19 -38.97
N ASP A 499 -11.28 7.23 -39.56
CA ASP A 499 -12.03 8.25 -40.30
C ASP A 499 -12.50 7.75 -41.68
N GLU A 500 -13.27 8.58 -42.39
CA GLU A 500 -13.79 8.25 -43.74
C GLU A 500 -12.67 8.04 -44.79
N SER A 501 -11.47 8.55 -44.54
CA SER A 501 -10.28 8.34 -45.39
C SER A 501 -9.51 7.05 -45.04
N GLY A 502 -9.90 6.35 -43.96
CA GLY A 502 -9.25 5.13 -43.48
C GLY A 502 -8.06 5.40 -42.56
N ASN A 503 -7.85 6.63 -42.08
CA ASN A 503 -6.80 6.91 -41.10
C ASN A 503 -7.22 6.39 -39.72
N VAL A 504 -6.32 5.67 -39.04
CA VAL A 504 -6.55 5.16 -37.68
C VAL A 504 -6.49 6.29 -36.67
N ILE A 505 -7.54 6.40 -35.86
CA ILE A 505 -7.66 7.37 -34.77
C ILE A 505 -7.24 6.71 -33.46
N LEU A 506 -7.82 5.55 -33.18
CA LEU A 506 -7.56 4.70 -32.00
C LEU A 506 -7.45 3.25 -32.48
N SER A 507 -6.58 2.46 -31.84
CA SER A 507 -6.51 1.02 -32.09
C SER A 507 -5.95 0.28 -30.88
N PHE A 508 -6.48 -0.90 -30.63
CA PHE A 508 -6.10 -1.76 -29.52
C PHE A 508 -6.34 -3.24 -29.85
N THR A 509 -5.47 -4.12 -29.32
CA THR A 509 -5.67 -5.57 -29.39
C THR A 509 -6.39 -6.01 -28.13
N THR A 510 -7.62 -6.51 -28.28
CA THR A 510 -8.45 -6.92 -27.15
C THR A 510 -7.91 -8.20 -26.49
N ASN A 511 -8.12 -8.35 -25.18
CA ASN A 511 -7.99 -9.63 -24.49
C ASN A 511 -9.34 -10.17 -23.98
N CYS A 512 -10.42 -9.42 -24.20
CA CYS A 512 -11.77 -9.70 -23.76
C CYS A 512 -12.68 -9.92 -24.98
N ASN A 513 -13.75 -10.72 -24.81
CA ASN A 513 -14.86 -10.69 -25.76
C ASN A 513 -15.68 -9.42 -25.51
N TYR A 514 -16.31 -8.88 -26.55
CA TYR A 514 -17.03 -7.62 -26.43
C TYR A 514 -18.32 -7.61 -27.23
N SER A 515 -19.28 -6.83 -26.74
CA SER A 515 -20.56 -6.51 -27.39
C SER A 515 -20.79 -5.00 -27.49
N PHE A 516 -19.89 -4.18 -26.95
CA PHE A 516 -19.94 -2.73 -26.95
C PHE A 516 -18.57 -2.09 -27.12
N ILE A 517 -18.53 -0.95 -27.82
CA ILE A 517 -17.36 -0.08 -27.94
C ILE A 517 -17.82 1.37 -27.73
N GLU A 518 -17.13 2.10 -26.85
CA GLU A 518 -17.18 3.56 -26.73
C GLU A 518 -15.79 4.12 -27.01
N ALA A 519 -15.71 5.16 -27.83
CA ALA A 519 -14.45 5.81 -28.13
C ALA A 519 -14.60 7.32 -28.15
N SER A 520 -13.61 8.03 -27.62
CA SER A 520 -13.53 9.49 -27.63
C SER A 520 -12.11 9.97 -27.94
N SER A 521 -12.01 11.03 -28.74
CA SER A 521 -10.73 11.63 -29.11
C SER A 521 -10.96 13.07 -29.58
N SER A 522 -10.00 13.95 -29.35
CA SER A 522 -9.99 15.30 -29.93
C SER A 522 -9.94 15.29 -31.47
N LYS A 523 -9.64 14.14 -32.09
CA LYS A 523 -9.67 13.93 -33.55
C LYS A 523 -11.09 13.69 -34.08
N PHE A 524 -12.07 13.41 -33.22
CA PHE A 524 -13.47 13.31 -33.64
C PHE A 524 -14.07 14.69 -33.87
N VAL A 525 -14.76 14.85 -35.00
CA VAL A 525 -15.44 16.08 -35.40
C VAL A 525 -16.94 15.82 -35.40
N SER A 526 -17.69 16.67 -34.69
CA SER A 526 -19.14 16.54 -34.59
C SER A 526 -19.80 16.52 -35.98
N GLY A 527 -20.67 15.53 -36.20
CA GLY A 527 -21.38 15.34 -37.46
C GLY A 527 -20.57 14.62 -38.56
N SER A 528 -19.28 14.36 -38.35
CA SER A 528 -18.46 13.55 -39.26
C SER A 528 -18.66 12.05 -39.05
N THR A 529 -18.43 11.28 -40.12
CA THR A 529 -18.62 9.82 -40.14
C THR A 529 -17.31 9.09 -39.85
N TYR A 530 -17.41 8.03 -39.04
CA TYR A 530 -16.32 7.16 -38.65
C TYR A 530 -16.73 5.69 -38.80
N LYS A 531 -15.73 4.79 -38.79
CA LYS A 531 -15.95 3.35 -38.87
C LYS A 531 -15.24 2.64 -37.73
N ILE A 532 -15.89 1.64 -37.16
CA ILE A 532 -15.27 0.68 -36.24
C ILE A 532 -14.95 -0.58 -37.04
N LEU A 533 -13.69 -1.03 -36.96
CA LEU A 533 -13.20 -2.22 -37.63
C LEU A 533 -12.64 -3.21 -36.61
N ALA A 534 -12.85 -4.51 -36.86
CA ALA A 534 -12.13 -5.60 -36.21
C ALA A 534 -11.26 -6.32 -37.24
N ASN A 535 -9.95 -6.42 -36.98
CA ASN A 535 -8.98 -7.05 -37.88
C ASN A 535 -9.05 -6.50 -39.32
N GLY A 536 -9.31 -5.21 -39.47
CA GLY A 536 -9.48 -4.54 -40.77
C GLY A 536 -10.83 -4.76 -41.46
N THR A 537 -11.76 -5.51 -40.86
CA THR A 537 -13.13 -5.69 -41.36
C THR A 537 -14.06 -4.69 -40.68
N GLU A 538 -14.83 -3.94 -41.46
CA GLU A 538 -15.83 -2.99 -40.95
C GLU A 538 -16.92 -3.71 -40.17
N LEU A 539 -17.11 -3.33 -38.90
CA LEU A 539 -18.22 -3.77 -38.06
C LEU A 539 -19.42 -2.83 -38.21
N THR A 540 -19.17 -1.52 -38.23
CA THR A 540 -20.22 -0.51 -38.33
C THR A 540 -19.67 0.85 -38.77
N THR A 541 -20.57 1.71 -39.25
CA THR A 541 -20.35 3.11 -39.59
C THR A 541 -21.27 3.98 -38.72
N LEU A 542 -20.76 5.12 -38.26
CA LEU A 542 -21.37 5.93 -37.20
C LEU A 542 -20.96 7.40 -37.30
N THR A 543 -21.69 8.29 -36.63
CA THR A 543 -21.45 9.74 -36.62
C THR A 543 -21.03 10.21 -35.24
N ALA A 544 -19.97 11.01 -35.15
CA ALA A 544 -19.49 11.51 -33.87
C ALA A 544 -20.32 12.68 -33.33
N GLY A 545 -20.46 12.77 -32.00
CA GLY A 545 -21.20 13.82 -31.31
C GLY A 545 -20.72 14.02 -29.87
N THR A 546 -21.02 15.18 -29.27
CA THR A 546 -20.71 15.51 -27.86
C THR A 546 -21.78 15.00 -26.89
N SER A 547 -22.92 14.58 -27.43
CA SER A 547 -24.01 13.96 -26.71
C SER A 547 -24.45 12.74 -27.51
N ASN A 548 -23.64 11.68 -27.45
CA ASN A 548 -24.12 10.36 -27.85
C ASN A 548 -24.95 9.73 -26.73
N GLY A 549 -25.61 10.58 -25.94
CA GLY A 549 -26.52 10.19 -24.88
C GLY A 549 -27.45 9.15 -25.46
N ASN A 550 -27.56 8.04 -24.72
CA ASN A 550 -28.41 6.91 -24.99
C ASN A 550 -29.78 7.36 -25.53
N SER A 551 -29.85 7.49 -26.85
CA SER A 551 -31.06 7.79 -27.60
C SER A 551 -31.51 6.50 -28.27
N SER A 552 -31.47 5.37 -27.56
CA SER A 552 -32.34 4.20 -27.74
C SER A 552 -31.75 2.93 -27.12
N MET A 553 -31.79 2.77 -25.80
CA MET A 553 -31.90 1.45 -25.18
C MET A 553 -33.34 1.33 -24.73
N THR A 554 -34.21 0.96 -25.68
CA THR A 554 -35.56 0.53 -25.32
C THR A 554 -35.37 -0.81 -24.61
N PRO A 555 -35.81 -0.99 -23.35
CA PRO A 555 -35.85 -2.32 -22.75
C PRO A 555 -36.62 -3.22 -23.72
N GLY A 556 -36.01 -4.36 -24.08
CA GLY A 556 -36.52 -5.26 -25.10
C GLY A 556 -38.03 -5.43 -24.99
N ASN A 557 -38.76 -4.85 -25.93
CA ASN A 557 -40.20 -5.02 -26.05
C ASN A 557 -40.43 -6.41 -26.64
N ASN A 558 -40.22 -7.44 -25.82
CA ASN A 558 -40.65 -8.78 -26.15
C ASN A 558 -42.18 -8.77 -25.98
N ALA A 559 -42.86 -8.47 -27.09
CA ALA A 559 -44.31 -8.56 -27.20
C ALA A 559 -44.73 -10.01 -26.92
N GLY A 560 -44.99 -10.31 -25.65
CA GLY A 560 -45.74 -11.47 -25.23
C GLY A 560 -47.12 -11.40 -25.87
N GLY A 561 -47.38 -12.33 -26.79
CA GLY A 561 -48.71 -12.53 -27.36
C GLY A 561 -49.74 -12.86 -26.26
N PRO A 562 -51.03 -12.55 -26.48
CA PRO A 562 -52.05 -12.62 -25.43
C PRO A 562 -52.36 -14.08 -25.08
N GLY A 563 -51.86 -14.54 -23.93
CA GLY A 563 -52.24 -15.80 -23.29
C GLY A 563 -53.51 -15.60 -22.47
N GLY A 564 -54.60 -16.21 -22.92
CA GLY A 564 -55.91 -16.19 -22.26
C GLY A 564 -55.98 -16.99 -20.97
N ASP A 565 -57.04 -16.68 -20.22
CA ASP A 565 -57.51 -17.30 -18.99
C ASP A 565 -57.40 -18.83 -18.94
N GLN A 566 -56.98 -19.39 -17.79
CA GLN A 566 -57.86 -20.24 -16.97
C GLN A 566 -57.24 -20.69 -15.62
N GLN A 567 -58.01 -20.39 -14.57
CA GLN A 567 -58.25 -21.12 -13.32
C GLN A 567 -57.34 -22.31 -12.91
N GLY A 568 -56.75 -22.18 -11.71
CA GLY A 568 -57.32 -22.84 -10.52
C GLY A 568 -56.81 -24.23 -10.12
N GLY A 569 -56.02 -24.24 -9.04
CA GLY A 569 -56.16 -25.20 -7.92
C GLY A 569 -55.48 -26.57 -8.05
N GLY A 570 -54.64 -26.92 -7.07
CA GLY A 570 -54.22 -28.31 -6.89
C GLY A 570 -53.02 -28.52 -5.98
N ALA A 571 -53.31 -28.68 -4.69
CA ALA A 571 -52.49 -29.09 -3.55
C ALA A 571 -51.18 -29.91 -3.79
N GLN A 572 -50.16 -29.57 -2.99
CA GLN A 572 -49.05 -30.43 -2.58
C GLN A 572 -49.38 -31.11 -1.23
N PRO A 573 -48.92 -32.34 -1.01
CA PRO A 573 -48.19 -32.70 0.21
C PRO A 573 -46.92 -33.49 -0.15
N GLY A 574 -45.76 -33.40 0.51
CA GLY A 574 -45.46 -33.21 1.92
C GLY A 574 -44.73 -34.47 2.44
N GLY A 575 -43.48 -34.32 2.89
CA GLY A 575 -42.66 -35.34 3.59
C GLY A 575 -41.40 -35.76 2.80
N GLY A 576 -40.19 -35.86 3.33
CA GLY A 576 -39.73 -35.85 4.71
C GLY A 576 -38.67 -36.95 4.92
N GLN A 577 -37.40 -36.54 5.04
CA GLN A 577 -36.26 -37.19 5.72
C GLN A 577 -35.66 -38.51 5.19
N GLY A 578 -34.32 -38.53 5.14
CA GLY A 578 -33.52 -39.67 5.62
C GLY A 578 -32.48 -40.25 4.67
N ALA A 579 -31.20 -39.89 4.86
CA ALA A 579 -30.06 -40.80 4.63
C ALA A 579 -29.81 -41.58 5.95
N PRO A 580 -29.29 -42.83 5.95
CA PRO A 580 -27.84 -43.02 5.79
C PRO A 580 -27.35 -44.36 5.18
N SER A 581 -26.08 -44.32 4.75
CA SER A 581 -25.00 -45.36 4.76
C SER A 581 -25.28 -46.86 4.50
N GLY A 582 -24.44 -47.47 3.65
CA GLY A 582 -24.08 -48.89 3.75
C GLY A 582 -23.46 -49.52 2.49
N THR A 583 -22.15 -49.73 2.48
CA THR A 583 -21.46 -50.76 1.66
C THR A 583 -21.66 -52.16 2.27
N PRO A 584 -21.60 -53.25 1.48
CA PRO A 584 -20.39 -54.10 1.54
C PRO A 584 -20.06 -54.89 0.24
N GLY A 585 -18.79 -55.33 0.11
CA GLY A 585 -18.45 -56.46 -0.77
C GLY A 585 -16.97 -56.58 -1.19
N GLU A 586 -16.19 -57.32 -0.40
CA GLU A 586 -14.85 -57.86 -0.70
C GLU A 586 -14.86 -58.79 -1.96
N GLN A 587 -13.78 -59.21 -2.64
CA GLN A 587 -12.50 -59.73 -2.14
C GLN A 587 -11.53 -60.06 -3.32
N ASN A 588 -10.23 -59.87 -3.06
CA ASN A 588 -9.03 -60.64 -3.49
C ASN A 588 -8.43 -60.60 -4.92
N GLY A 589 -7.11 -60.29 -4.97
CA GLY A 589 -6.14 -61.01 -5.80
C GLY A 589 -5.00 -60.20 -6.47
N THR A 590 -3.88 -59.96 -5.76
CA THR A 590 -2.44 -60.11 -6.16
C THR A 590 -2.00 -59.75 -7.61
N THR A 591 -0.95 -58.99 -7.94
CA THR A 591 0.48 -59.00 -7.54
C THR A 591 1.22 -57.74 -8.06
N SER A 592 2.32 -57.37 -7.39
CA SER A 592 3.26 -56.29 -7.74
C SER A 592 4.22 -56.56 -8.92
N ALA A 593 4.82 -55.45 -9.37
CA ALA A 593 6.12 -55.27 -10.04
C ALA A 593 6.18 -55.39 -11.58
N ASN A 594 6.53 -54.28 -12.27
CA ASN A 594 7.91 -54.10 -12.73
C ASN A 594 8.20 -52.66 -13.17
N SER A 595 9.41 -52.21 -12.83
CA SER A 595 10.12 -51.03 -13.32
C SER A 595 10.61 -51.23 -14.76
N THR A 596 10.66 -50.16 -15.56
CA THR A 596 11.74 -50.00 -16.56
C THR A 596 11.96 -48.54 -16.91
N GLN A 597 13.20 -48.11 -16.72
CA GLN A 597 13.79 -46.89 -17.23
C GLN A 597 14.70 -47.27 -18.42
N VAL A 598 15.04 -46.26 -19.22
CA VAL A 598 16.16 -46.14 -20.17
C VAL A 598 15.89 -46.56 -21.64
N SER A 599 15.74 -45.56 -22.51
CA SER A 599 16.83 -45.08 -23.37
C SER A 599 16.69 -43.58 -23.59
#